data_AF-A0A174DPE8-F1
#
_entry.id   AF-A0A174DPE8-F1
#
_cell.length_a   1.000
_cell.length_b   1.000
_cell.length_c   1.000
_cell.angle_alpha   90.00
_cell.angle_beta   90.00
_cell.angle_gamma   90.00
#
_symmetry.space_group_name_H-M   'P 1'
#
loop_
_entity.id
_entity.type
_entity.pdbx_description
1 polymer ?
#
loop_
_entity_poly.entity_id
_entity_poly.type
_entity_poly.pdbx_seq_one_letter_code
_entity_poly.pdbx_strand_id
1 'polypeptide(L)'
;MKKMISVLLAGILAVNLGACSSAASKASKEAESAASAGTTAQQSGGKRTLRIAGESWQVTKLYLNEAAEAFMKDHPDVTVEVQTYADPTVVSNYSINWQKGDTPCDLVVIDGASFAEQFVTKDLIT
;
A
#
# COMPACT_ATOMS: atom_id res chain seq x y z
N MET A 1 1.27 34.05 47.74
CA MET A 1 1.84 34.68 46.53
C MET A 1 2.81 33.66 45.91
N LYS A 2 2.61 33.04 44.76
CA LYS A 2 1.81 33.35 43.57
C LYS A 2 1.03 32.08 43.17
N LYS A 3 -0.25 32.05 43.54
CA LYS A 3 -1.28 31.36 42.76
C LYS A 3 -1.45 32.19 41.47
N MET A 4 -1.98 31.57 40.41
CA MET A 4 -2.30 32.15 39.09
C MET A 4 -1.24 31.86 38.02
N ILE A 5 -1.43 30.76 37.28
CA ILE A 5 -1.32 30.58 35.81
C ILE A 5 -1.75 29.12 35.58
N SER A 6 -3.06 28.86 35.60
CA SER A 6 -3.66 27.58 35.19
C SER A 6 -5.16 27.78 34.97
N VAL A 7 -5.52 28.69 34.06
CA VAL A 7 -6.84 28.85 33.43
C VAL A 7 -6.60 29.59 32.11
N LEU A 8 -7.32 29.22 31.04
CA LEU A 8 -7.16 29.51 29.59
C LEU A 8 -6.41 28.35 28.90
N LEU A 9 -7.05 27.43 28.16
CA LEU A 9 -8.16 27.63 27.23
C LEU A 9 -8.90 26.28 27.01
N ALA A 10 -9.96 26.04 27.78
CA ALA A 10 -10.97 25.06 27.47
C ALA A 10 -12.06 25.75 26.62
N GLY A 11 -12.33 25.20 25.43
CA GLY A 11 -13.24 25.72 24.42
C GLY A 11 -12.54 25.59 23.06
N ILE A 12 -12.93 24.68 22.17
CA ILE A 12 -14.26 24.52 21.60
C ILE A 12 -14.44 23.05 21.23
N LEU A 13 -15.43 22.41 21.85
CA LEU A 13 -15.89 21.07 21.53
C LEU A 13 -17.42 21.16 21.46
N ALA A 14 -17.95 21.47 20.29
CA ALA A 14 -19.31 21.10 19.87
C ALA A 14 -19.66 21.66 18.48
N VAL A 15 -20.42 20.84 17.75
CA VAL A 15 -21.26 21.14 16.58
C VAL A 15 -20.56 21.15 15.22
N ASN A 16 -20.63 20.01 14.52
CA ASN A 16 -21.25 19.93 13.19
C ASN A 16 -21.45 18.46 12.74
N LEU A 17 -22.28 17.71 13.49
CA LEU A 17 -22.97 16.53 12.96
C LEU A 17 -24.48 16.78 13.09
N GLY A 18 -25.17 16.97 11.96
CA GLY A 18 -26.64 16.92 11.95
C GLY A 18 -27.33 17.80 10.91
N ALA A 19 -27.30 17.41 9.64
CA ALA A 19 -28.33 17.65 8.61
C ALA A 19 -27.99 16.70 7.43
N CYS A 20 -28.81 15.79 6.91
CA CYS A 20 -30.23 15.44 6.98
C CYS A 20 -30.31 13.89 6.91
N SER A 21 -31.00 13.24 7.83
CA SER A 21 -32.39 12.75 7.71
C SER A 21 -32.60 11.61 6.69
N SER A 22 -32.67 10.36 7.18
CA SER A 22 -33.94 9.61 7.18
C SER A 22 -33.86 8.33 8.05
N ALA A 23 -34.85 8.24 8.95
CA ALA A 23 -35.50 7.06 9.52
C ALA A 23 -34.72 6.04 10.40
N ALA A 24 -35.30 5.86 11.59
CA ALA A 24 -34.85 5.04 12.71
C ALA A 24 -35.18 3.55 12.58
N SER A 25 -34.37 2.67 13.17
CA SER A 25 -34.76 1.82 14.31
C SER A 25 -33.80 0.65 14.59
N LYS A 26 -33.33 0.65 15.85
CA LYS A 26 -33.18 -0.50 16.77
C LYS A 26 -32.16 -1.63 16.52
N ALA A 27 -31.41 -1.84 17.62
CA ALA A 27 -30.99 -3.11 18.21
C ALA A 27 -29.67 -3.74 17.76
N SER A 28 -28.82 -3.89 18.77
CA SER A 28 -27.51 -4.51 18.86
C SER A 28 -27.50 -5.98 18.44
N LYS A 29 -26.42 -6.42 17.75
CA LYS A 29 -25.74 -7.70 18.00
C LYS A 29 -24.36 -7.76 17.32
N GLU A 30 -23.47 -8.44 18.02
CA GLU A 30 -22.06 -8.80 17.82
C GLU A 30 -21.46 -8.95 16.42
N ALA A 31 -20.13 -8.89 16.46
CA ALA A 31 -19.13 -9.59 15.64
C ALA A 31 -18.40 -8.79 14.55
N GLU A 32 -17.13 -8.52 14.85
CA GLU A 32 -15.95 -8.84 14.04
C GLU A 32 -15.99 -8.49 12.55
N SER A 33 -15.25 -7.44 12.19
CA SER A 33 -14.30 -7.47 11.07
C SER A 33 -13.47 -6.19 11.14
N ALA A 34 -12.17 -6.33 11.41
CA ALA A 34 -11.22 -5.26 11.20
C ALA A 34 -11.21 -4.96 9.69
N ALA A 35 -11.99 -3.95 9.31
CA ALA A 35 -12.09 -3.50 7.95
C ALA A 35 -10.70 -3.09 7.46
N SER A 36 -10.23 -3.86 6.48
CA SER A 36 -9.27 -3.48 5.46
C SER A 36 -9.34 -1.98 5.20
N ALA A 37 -8.24 -1.28 5.49
CA ALA A 37 -8.01 0.07 5.02
C ALA A 37 -7.84 -0.02 3.50
N GLY A 38 -8.97 -0.02 2.79
CA GLY A 38 -9.01 0.08 1.35
C GLY A 38 -8.46 1.44 0.94
N THR A 39 -7.23 1.45 0.45
CA THR A 39 -6.74 2.56 -0.37
C THR A 39 -7.62 2.62 -1.61
N THR A 40 -8.39 3.69 -1.72
CA THR A 40 -9.12 4.06 -2.94
C THR A 40 -8.10 4.30 -4.05
N ALA A 41 -7.75 3.26 -4.80
CA ALA A 41 -6.99 3.41 -6.03
C ALA A 41 -7.88 4.20 -7.00
N GLN A 42 -7.44 5.42 -7.34
CA GLN A 42 -8.03 6.22 -8.40
C GLN A 42 -8.06 5.39 -9.68
N GLN A 43 -9.25 4.93 -10.09
CA GLN A 43 -9.45 4.24 -11.36
C GLN A 43 -9.23 5.24 -12.49
N SER A 44 -7.98 5.40 -12.90
CA SER A 44 -7.63 5.85 -14.25
C SER A 44 -8.13 4.77 -15.20
N GLY A 45 -9.19 5.06 -15.96
CA GLY A 45 -9.87 4.12 -16.87
C GLY A 45 -9.07 3.73 -18.13
N GLY A 46 -7.74 3.64 -18.02
CA GLY A 46 -6.85 3.19 -19.09
C GLY A 46 -6.24 1.82 -18.79
N LYS A 47 -5.68 1.18 -19.82
CA LYS A 47 -4.84 -0.02 -19.63
C LYS A 47 -3.63 0.33 -18.77
N ARG A 48 -3.34 -0.50 -17.77
CA ARG A 48 -2.26 -0.31 -16.79
C ARG A 48 -1.26 -1.46 -16.90
N THR A 49 -0.01 -1.23 -16.56
CA THR A 49 1.01 -2.28 -16.49
C THR A 49 1.52 -2.39 -15.06
N LEU A 50 1.62 -3.61 -14.54
CA LEU A 50 2.23 -3.95 -13.25
C LEU A 50 3.50 -4.76 -13.52
N ARG A 51 4.67 -4.21 -13.18
CA ARG A 51 5.98 -4.84 -13.41
C ARG A 51 6.50 -5.47 -12.12
N ILE A 52 6.69 -6.78 -12.13
CA ILE A 52 7.13 -7.58 -10.99
C ILE A 52 8.53 -8.11 -11.26
N ALA A 53 9.49 -7.78 -10.41
CA ALA A 53 10.86 -8.27 -10.49
C ALA A 53 11.13 -9.34 -9.41
N GLY A 54 11.74 -10.46 -9.78
CA GLY A 54 12.18 -11.51 -8.86
C GLY A 54 13.40 -12.26 -9.39
N GLU A 55 14.13 -13.00 -8.56
CA GLU A 55 15.13 -13.95 -9.08
C GLU A 55 14.43 -15.08 -9.84
N SER A 56 15.11 -15.70 -10.81
CA SER A 56 14.53 -16.80 -11.59
C SER A 56 13.98 -17.94 -10.71
N TRP A 57 14.66 -18.25 -9.61
CA TRP A 57 14.18 -19.25 -8.67
C TRP A 57 12.92 -18.78 -7.91
N GLN A 58 12.81 -17.50 -7.55
CA GLN A 58 11.61 -16.95 -6.90
C GLN A 58 10.42 -16.97 -7.85
N VAL A 59 10.62 -16.54 -9.10
CA VAL A 59 9.60 -16.59 -10.14
C VAL A 59 9.01 -18.00 -10.26
N THR A 60 9.88 -19.01 -10.28
CA THR A 60 9.48 -20.42 -10.40
C THR A 60 8.83 -20.96 -9.11
N LYS A 61 9.40 -20.67 -7.94
CA LYS A 61 8.97 -21.28 -6.66
C LYS A 61 7.73 -20.64 -6.08
N LEU A 62 7.50 -19.36 -6.37
CA LEU A 62 6.33 -18.62 -5.94
C LEU A 62 5.23 -18.59 -7.02
N TYR A 63 5.46 -19.28 -8.15
CA TYR A 63 4.50 -19.37 -9.25
C TYR A 63 4.04 -17.99 -9.74
N LEU A 64 4.99 -17.06 -9.92
CA LEU A 64 4.67 -15.65 -10.20
C LEU A 64 4.02 -15.48 -11.58
N ASN A 65 4.36 -16.33 -12.56
CA ASN A 65 3.74 -16.28 -13.88
C ASN A 65 2.28 -16.75 -13.82
N GLU A 66 2.00 -17.83 -13.10
CA GLU A 66 0.65 -18.35 -12.89
C GLU A 66 -0.21 -17.36 -12.10
N ALA A 67 0.37 -16.73 -11.07
CA ALA A 67 -0.28 -15.66 -10.33
C ALA A 67 -0.56 -14.43 -11.19
N ALA A 68 0.38 -14.04 -12.06
CA ALA A 68 0.21 -12.96 -13.02
C ALA A 68 -0.91 -13.26 -14.02
N GLU A 69 -0.96 -14.47 -14.58
CA GLU A 69 -2.02 -14.92 -15.49
C GLU A 69 -3.40 -14.90 -14.81
N ALA A 70 -3.49 -15.43 -13.58
CA ALA A 70 -4.72 -15.41 -12.81
C ALA A 70 -5.17 -13.97 -12.51
N PHE A 71 -4.25 -13.08 -12.14
CA PHE A 71 -4.55 -11.67 -11.89
C PHE A 71 -5.05 -10.97 -13.16
N MET A 72 -4.38 -11.16 -14.31
CA MET A 72 -4.79 -10.55 -15.58
C MET A 72 -6.16 -11.06 -16.07
N LYS A 73 -6.53 -12.30 -15.75
CA LYS A 73 -7.86 -12.85 -16.06
C LYS A 73 -8.96 -12.08 -15.34
N ASP A 74 -8.74 -11.73 -14.07
CA ASP A 74 -9.71 -11.04 -13.23
C ASP A 74 -9.62 -9.50 -13.37
N HIS A 75 -8.51 -9.00 -13.91
CA HIS A 75 -8.21 -7.59 -14.15
C HIS A 75 -7.80 -7.35 -15.61
N PRO A 76 -8.75 -7.39 -16.57
CA PRO A 76 -8.45 -7.30 -18.00
C PRO A 76 -7.91 -5.93 -18.45
N ASP A 77 -8.00 -4.91 -17.58
CA ASP A 77 -7.38 -3.61 -17.76
C ASP A 77 -5.92 -3.55 -17.31
N VAL A 78 -5.38 -4.62 -16.72
CA VAL A 78 -3.99 -4.70 -16.24
C VAL A 78 -3.20 -5.74 -17.04
N THR A 79 -2.03 -5.34 -17.54
CA THR A 79 -0.98 -6.25 -18.01
C THR A 79 0.02 -6.45 -16.87
N VAL A 80 0.38 -7.69 -16.56
CA VAL A 80 1.43 -8.01 -15.59
C VAL A 80 2.68 -8.47 -16.34
N GLU A 81 3.81 -7.82 -16.07
CA GLU A 81 5.11 -8.16 -16.64
C GLU A 81 5.99 -8.74 -15.54
N VAL A 82 6.28 -10.04 -15.60
CA VAL A 82 7.21 -10.70 -14.68
C VAL A 82 8.60 -10.69 -15.30
N GLN A 83 9.56 -10.05 -14.64
CA GLN A 83 10.95 -9.96 -15.07
C GLN A 83 11.89 -10.62 -14.05
N THR A 84 12.96 -11.22 -14.56
CA THR A 84 14.00 -11.78 -13.70
C THR A 84 15.13 -10.78 -13.47
N TYR A 85 15.62 -10.66 -12.23
CA TYR A 85 16.91 -10.04 -11.96
C TYR A 85 17.98 -11.09 -11.64
N ALA A 86 19.24 -10.76 -11.90
CA ALA A 86 20.35 -11.71 -11.88
C ALA A 86 20.80 -12.12 -10.48
N ASP A 87 20.88 -11.15 -9.56
CA ASP A 87 21.36 -11.34 -8.19
C ASP A 87 20.93 -10.17 -7.28
N PRO A 88 21.10 -10.28 -5.94
CA PRO A 88 20.66 -9.27 -4.98
C PRO A 88 21.26 -7.86 -5.15
N THR A 89 22.39 -7.69 -5.86
CA THR A 89 22.93 -6.34 -6.12
C THR A 89 22.01 -5.50 -6.98
N VAL A 90 21.15 -6.13 -7.80
CA VAL A 90 20.13 -5.44 -8.59
C VAL A 90 19.07 -4.78 -7.70
N VAL A 91 18.74 -5.40 -6.57
CA VAL A 91 17.79 -4.84 -5.58
C VAL A 91 18.31 -3.49 -5.04
N SER A 92 19.63 -3.39 -4.83
CA SER A 92 20.25 -2.13 -4.41
C SER A 92 20.12 -1.03 -5.45
N ASN A 93 20.28 -1.38 -6.74
CA ASN A 93 20.08 -0.45 -7.85
C ASN A 93 18.63 0.03 -7.94
N TYR A 94 17.64 -0.85 -7.69
CA TYR A 94 16.24 -0.43 -7.63
C TYR A 94 16.00 0.62 -6.55
N SER A 95 16.58 0.46 -5.36
CA SER A 95 16.45 1.49 -4.32
C SER A 95 17.02 2.85 -4.76
N ILE A 96 18.13 2.85 -5.49
CA ILE A 96 18.75 4.08 -6.03
C ILE A 96 17.89 4.70 -7.13
N ASN A 97 17.32 3.89 -8.02
CA ASN A 97 16.45 4.37 -9.09
C ASN A 97 15.16 4.98 -8.51
N TRP A 98 14.54 4.30 -7.55
CA TRP A 98 13.30 4.75 -6.92
C TRP A 98 13.49 6.09 -6.17
N GLN A 99 14.65 6.30 -5.52
CA GLN A 99 14.98 7.62 -4.95
C GLN A 99 15.01 8.75 -5.98
N LYS A 100 15.34 8.44 -7.23
CA LYS A 100 15.37 9.41 -8.34
C LYS A 100 14.02 9.55 -9.03
N GLY A 101 13.00 8.82 -8.58
CA GLY A 101 11.69 8.73 -9.25
C GLY A 101 11.67 7.82 -10.48
N ASP A 102 12.74 7.07 -10.74
CA ASP A 102 12.79 6.06 -11.79
C ASP A 102 12.38 4.69 -11.22
N THR A 103 11.22 4.20 -11.62
CA THR A 103 10.69 2.91 -11.16
C THR A 103 10.80 1.90 -12.30
N PRO A 104 11.89 1.12 -12.43
CA PRO A 104 12.01 0.10 -13.46
C PRO A 104 11.09 -1.11 -13.21
N CYS A 105 10.58 -1.26 -11.99
CA CYS A 105 9.56 -2.21 -11.58
C CYS A 105 8.68 -1.57 -10.49
N ASP A 106 7.50 -2.16 -10.28
CA ASP A 106 6.50 -1.69 -9.31
C ASP A 106 6.47 -2.57 -8.04
N LEU A 107 6.88 -3.84 -8.19
CA LEU A 107 7.02 -4.80 -7.10
C LEU A 107 8.34 -5.56 -7.25
N VAL A 108 9.08 -5.69 -6.16
CA VAL A 108 10.31 -6.51 -6.09
C VAL A 108 10.09 -7.61 -5.07
N VAL A 109 10.25 -8.86 -5.49
CA VAL A 109 10.33 -10.00 -4.59
C VAL A 109 11.74 -10.06 -4.04
N ILE A 110 11.86 -10.07 -2.71
CA ILE A 110 13.15 -9.99 -2.00
C ILE A 110 13.28 -11.21 -1.09
N ASP A 111 14.48 -11.81 -1.05
CA ASP A 111 14.84 -12.81 -0.04
C ASP A 111 15.63 -12.13 1.09
N GLY A 112 15.02 -12.02 2.27
CA GLY A 112 15.63 -11.44 3.46
C GLY A 112 15.24 -9.98 3.74
N ALA A 113 14.79 -9.71 4.98
CA ALA A 113 14.31 -8.39 5.41
C ALA A 113 15.39 -7.29 5.34
N SER A 114 16.67 -7.64 5.50
CA SER A 114 17.79 -6.68 5.41
C SER A 114 17.88 -5.98 4.07
N PHE A 115 17.47 -6.64 2.98
CA PHE A 115 17.42 -6.02 1.66
C PHE A 115 16.22 -5.08 1.49
N ALA A 116 15.16 -5.22 2.28
CA ALA A 116 14.03 -4.30 2.29
C ALA A 116 14.33 -3.03 3.12
N GLU A 117 15.17 -3.13 4.16
CA GLU A 117 15.57 -1.99 5.00
C GLU A 117 16.12 -0.82 4.19
N GLN A 118 16.84 -1.10 3.11
CA GLN A 118 17.38 -0.04 2.26
C GLN A 118 16.29 0.79 1.56
N PHE A 119 15.07 0.27 1.39
CA PHE A 119 13.93 1.01 0.86
C PHE A 119 13.19 1.74 1.97
N VAL A 120 12.97 1.07 3.11
CA VAL A 120 12.31 1.64 4.30
C VAL A 120 13.07 2.86 4.83
N THR A 121 14.38 2.75 4.99
CA THR A 121 15.24 3.84 5.49
C THR A 121 15.29 5.06 4.56
N LYS A 122 14.89 4.88 3.30
CA LYS A 122 14.81 5.92 2.26
C LYS A 122 13.38 6.41 2.03
N ASP A 123 12.41 5.94 2.83
CA ASP A 123 10.98 6.25 2.70
C ASP A 123 10.41 5.91 1.31
N LEU A 124 10.90 4.82 0.71
CA LEU A 124 10.48 4.38 -0.63
C LEU A 124 9.33 3.37 -0.60
N ILE A 125 9.10 2.75 0.55
CA ILE A 125 8.03 1.78 0.81
C ILE A 125 7.53 1.98 2.24
N THR A 126 6.26 1.63 2.49
CA THR A 126 5.55 1.82 3.77
C THR A 126 5.07 0.53 4.37
#